data_AF-A0A954G0M1-F1
#
_entry.id   AF-A0A954G0M1-F1
#
_cell.length_a   1.000
_cell.length_b   1.000
_cell.length_c   1.000
_cell.angle_alpha   90.00
_cell.angle_beta   90.00
_cell.angle_gamma   90.00
#
_symmetry.space_group_name_H-M   'P 1'
#
loop_
_entity.id
_entity.type
_entity.pdbx_description
1 polymer ?
#
loop_
_entity_poly.entity_id
_entity_poly.type
_entity_poly.pdbx_seq_one_letter_code
_entity_poly.pdbx_strand_id
1 'polypeptide(L)'
;MPESSSKKLHVAIITSGGAGMFCGACMHDNTWTRAMINQGAEATLIPTYTPIRVDEQNMTGSPVFLGGINIYLNYRSRLWRRLPRFMKHWLNTPWIINLATSFGVSNDAHELGALTVTLLEGEQGPELMEIEELAQFVGDQLKPDVVCLSNALLSGTIKTI
;
A
#
# COMPACT_ATOMS: atom_id res chain seq x y z
N MET A 1 41.58 -0.86 14.01
CA MET A 1 40.31 -0.47 14.66
C MET A 1 39.21 -1.17 13.87
N PRO A 2 38.34 -1.99 14.48
CA PRO A 2 37.26 -2.58 13.71
C PRO A 2 36.25 -1.48 13.40
N GLU A 3 35.92 -1.29 12.12
CA GLU A 3 34.81 -0.43 11.70
C GLU A 3 33.56 -0.89 12.42
N SER A 4 33.00 0.01 13.23
CA SER A 4 31.64 -0.11 13.74
C SER A 4 30.73 -0.40 12.53
N SER A 5 30.04 -1.54 12.57
CA SER A 5 28.95 -1.87 11.66
C SER A 5 27.90 -0.77 11.80
N SER A 6 28.03 0.27 10.97
CA SER A 6 27.04 1.33 10.83
C SER A 6 25.80 0.68 10.26
N LYS A 7 24.79 0.45 11.12
CA LYS A 7 23.48 -0.05 10.70
C LYS A 7 23.03 0.78 9.50
N LYS A 8 22.75 0.13 8.35
CA LYS A 8 22.23 0.81 7.17
C LYS A 8 20.86 1.39 7.53
N LEU A 9 20.62 2.63 7.14
CA LEU A 9 19.30 3.26 7.29
C LEU A 9 18.26 2.43 6.54
N HIS A 10 17.20 2.00 7.22
CA HIS A 10 16.10 1.28 6.62
C HIS A 10 14.88 2.18 6.44
N VAL A 11 14.43 2.36 5.19
CA VAL A 11 13.31 3.22 4.82
C VAL A 11 12.19 2.39 4.19
N ALA A 12 10.99 2.46 4.74
CA ALA A 12 9.78 1.94 4.13
C ALA A 12 9.04 3.07 3.40
N ILE A 13 8.82 2.92 2.10
CA ILE A 13 8.06 3.87 1.28
C ILE A 13 6.72 3.24 0.94
N ILE A 14 5.64 3.77 1.50
CA ILE A 14 4.27 3.31 1.25
C ILE A 14 3.74 4.13 0.09
N THR A 15 3.53 3.47 -1.05
CA THR A 15 3.07 4.08 -2.29
C THR A 15 1.64 3.65 -2.61
N SER A 16 0.87 4.56 -3.21
CA SER A 16 -0.41 4.22 -3.81
C SER A 16 -0.21 3.43 -5.10
N GLY A 17 -1.08 2.48 -5.40
CA GLY A 17 -1.10 1.77 -6.67
C GLY A 17 -1.96 2.46 -7.73
N GLY A 18 -1.42 2.56 -8.96
CA GLY A 18 -2.15 3.04 -10.15
C GLY A 18 -2.75 1.92 -11.02
N ALA A 19 -2.70 0.67 -10.55
CA ALA A 19 -3.06 -0.52 -11.31
C ALA A 19 -2.37 -0.57 -12.69
N GLY A 20 -3.12 -0.90 -13.75
CA GLY A 20 -2.62 -0.96 -15.12
C GLY A 20 -2.28 0.39 -15.76
N MET A 21 -2.51 1.52 -15.08
CA MET A 21 -2.25 2.87 -15.59
C MET A 21 -0.83 3.34 -15.25
N PHE A 22 -0.28 4.24 -16.08
CA PHE A 22 0.93 4.96 -15.72
C PHE A 22 0.60 6.05 -14.70
N CYS A 23 1.19 5.91 -13.52
CA CYS A 23 0.94 6.76 -12.38
C CYS A 23 2.23 7.52 -12.04
N GLY A 24 2.22 8.85 -12.19
CA GLY A 24 3.39 9.69 -11.97
C GLY A 24 3.96 9.58 -10.56
N ALA A 25 3.09 9.54 -9.54
CA ALA A 25 3.50 9.34 -8.14
C ALA A 25 4.15 7.97 -7.93
N CYS A 26 3.56 6.91 -8.50
CA CYS A 26 4.08 5.54 -8.39
C CYS A 26 5.46 5.40 -9.03
N MET A 27 5.67 6.01 -10.20
CA MET A 27 6.98 6.03 -10.87
C MET A 27 8.00 6.84 -10.07
N HIS A 28 7.59 8.00 -9.53
CA HIS A 28 8.44 8.80 -8.65
C HIS A 28 8.91 8.00 -7.42
N ASP A 29 7.99 7.33 -6.73
CA ASP A 29 8.31 6.52 -5.54
C ASP A 29 9.24 5.35 -5.87
N ASN A 30 9.05 4.72 -7.03
CA ASN A 30 9.93 3.66 -7.52
C ASN A 30 11.35 4.18 -7.79
N THR A 31 11.47 5.30 -8.50
CA THR A 31 12.75 5.94 -8.78
C THR A 31 13.44 6.38 -7.50
N TRP A 32 12.68 6.91 -6.54
CA TRP A 32 13.22 7.35 -5.26
C TRP A 32 13.73 6.17 -4.42
N THR A 33 12.98 5.07 -4.38
CA THR A 33 13.41 3.80 -3.75
C THR A 33 14.72 3.32 -4.35
N ARG A 34 14.82 3.29 -5.69
CA ARG A 34 16.06 2.90 -6.39
C ARG A 34 17.22 3.81 -6.03
N ALA A 35 17.00 5.12 -5.98
CA ALA A 35 18.03 6.09 -5.62
C ALA A 35 18.53 5.89 -4.18
N MET A 36 17.65 5.59 -3.22
CA MET A 36 18.04 5.28 -1.84
C MET A 36 18.91 4.04 -1.74
N ILE A 37 18.52 2.96 -2.43
CA ILE A 37 19.29 1.71 -2.46
C ILE A 37 20.69 1.95 -3.04
N ASN A 38 20.78 2.72 -4.13
CA ASN A 38 22.05 3.07 -4.76
C ASN A 38 22.97 3.89 -3.85
N GLN A 39 22.41 4.63 -2.88
CA GLN A 39 23.16 5.38 -1.87
C GLN A 39 23.48 4.56 -0.61
N GLY A 40 23.17 3.26 -0.61
CA GLY A 40 23.54 2.33 0.46
C GLY A 40 22.50 2.15 1.57
N ALA A 41 21.31 2.78 1.45
CA ALA A 41 20.20 2.53 2.36
C ALA A 41 19.53 1.18 2.03
N GLU A 42 18.87 0.59 3.02
CA GLU A 42 17.88 -0.46 2.80
C GLU A 42 16.55 0.24 2.54
N ALA A 43 15.95 0.06 1.37
CA ALA A 43 14.66 0.70 1.05
C ALA A 43 13.65 -0.34 0.56
N THR A 44 12.42 -0.24 1.05
CA THR A 44 11.32 -1.15 0.70
C THR A 44 10.14 -0.35 0.18
N LEU A 45 9.77 -0.58 -1.08
CA LEU A 45 8.58 0.00 -1.68
C LEU A 45 7.38 -0.91 -1.44
N ILE A 46 6.36 -0.37 -0.76
CA ILE A 46 5.16 -1.07 -0.31
C ILE A 46 3.95 -0.52 -1.07
N PRO A 47 3.41 -1.25 -2.08
CA PRO A 47 2.24 -0.81 -2.82
C PRO A 47 0.96 -1.02 -2.01
N THR A 48 0.05 -0.05 -2.11
CA THR A 48 -1.29 -0.08 -1.52
C THR A 48 -2.38 0.01 -2.58
N TYR A 49 -3.57 -0.52 -2.31
CA TYR A 49 -4.74 -0.54 -3.21
C TYR A 49 -4.58 -1.44 -4.43
N THR A 50 -3.54 -1.26 -5.23
CA THR A 50 -3.29 -2.00 -6.45
C THR A 50 -1.79 -2.15 -6.71
N PRO A 51 -1.37 -3.09 -7.58
CA PRO A 51 0.01 -3.11 -8.06
C PRO A 51 0.40 -1.81 -8.77
N ILE A 52 1.68 -1.47 -8.72
CA ILE A 52 2.23 -0.35 -9.50
C ILE A 52 2.67 -0.81 -10.89
N ARG A 53 2.52 0.08 -11.87
CA ARG A 53 3.10 -0.05 -13.20
C ARG A 53 4.13 1.05 -13.41
N VAL A 54 5.35 0.66 -13.73
CA VAL A 54 6.49 1.54 -13.93
C VAL A 54 7.18 1.24 -15.26
N ASP A 55 7.89 2.22 -15.81
CA ASP A 55 8.66 2.15 -17.05
C ASP A 55 10.11 1.69 -16.84
N GLU A 56 10.57 1.67 -15.59
CA GLU A 56 11.87 1.13 -15.17
C GLU A 56 11.74 -0.21 -14.39
N GLN A 57 12.84 -0.71 -13.83
CA GLN A 57 12.79 -1.88 -12.95
C GLN A 57 11.87 -1.60 -11.75
N ASN A 58 10.87 -2.45 -11.56
CA ASN A 58 9.96 -2.37 -10.43
C ASN A 58 10.69 -2.76 -9.13
N MET A 59 10.73 -1.83 -8.17
CA MET A 59 11.39 -1.95 -6.88
C MET A 59 10.45 -2.38 -5.75
N THR A 60 9.22 -2.79 -6.07
CA THR A 60 8.26 -3.35 -5.11
C THR A 60 8.89 -4.53 -4.38
N GLY A 61 9.03 -4.41 -3.06
CA GLY A 61 9.63 -5.42 -2.20
C GLY A 61 8.64 -6.22 -1.36
N SER A 62 7.34 -5.91 -1.47
CA SER A 62 6.28 -6.51 -0.64
C SER A 62 5.04 -6.90 -1.46
N PRO A 63 4.12 -7.69 -0.90
CA PRO A 63 2.76 -7.82 -1.40
C PRO A 63 2.03 -6.47 -1.42
N VAL A 64 0.88 -6.44 -2.11
CA VAL A 64 -0.04 -5.29 -2.06
C VAL A 64 -0.82 -5.32 -0.76
N PHE A 65 -0.77 -4.23 -0.01
CA PHE A 65 -1.58 -4.00 1.19
C PHE A 65 -2.81 -3.17 0.84
N LEU A 66 -3.79 -3.11 1.75
CA LEU A 66 -5.01 -2.34 1.53
C LEU A 66 -5.65 -2.71 0.17
N GLY A 67 -5.78 -4.00 -0.14
CA GLY A 67 -6.20 -4.46 -1.47
C GLY A 67 -7.51 -3.81 -1.92
N GLY A 68 -7.46 -3.05 -3.01
CA GLY A 68 -8.52 -2.12 -3.42
C GLY A 68 -9.86 -2.80 -3.71
N ILE A 69 -9.85 -4.08 -4.11
CA ILE A 69 -11.07 -4.88 -4.25
C ILE A 69 -11.75 -5.09 -2.89
N ASN A 70 -10.99 -5.49 -1.87
CA ASN A 70 -11.56 -5.75 -0.55
C ASN A 70 -12.09 -4.46 0.09
N ILE A 71 -11.36 -3.35 -0.04
CA ILE A 71 -11.78 -2.03 0.42
C ILE A 71 -13.06 -1.59 -0.30
N TYR A 72 -13.11 -1.71 -1.63
CA TYR A 72 -14.29 -1.34 -2.40
C TYR A 72 -15.52 -2.20 -2.01
N LEU A 73 -15.34 -3.50 -1.82
CA LEU A 73 -16.43 -4.39 -1.39
C LEU A 73 -16.88 -4.14 0.06
N ASN A 74 -15.95 -3.82 0.97
CA ASN A 74 -16.26 -3.39 2.33
C ASN A 74 -17.12 -2.11 2.32
N TYR A 75 -16.72 -1.12 1.52
CA TYR A 75 -17.49 0.11 1.32
C TYR A 75 -18.91 -0.19 0.81
N ARG A 76 -19.03 -0.97 -0.28
CA ARG A 76 -20.32 -1.23 -0.94
C ARG A 76 -21.26 -2.14 -0.15
N SER A 77 -20.73 -3.08 0.64
CA SER A 77 -21.53 -4.12 1.29
C SER A 77 -21.22 -4.27 2.78
N ARG A 78 -22.24 -4.02 3.61
CA ARG A 78 -22.18 -4.30 5.06
C ARG A 78 -22.04 -5.79 5.38
N LEU A 79 -22.51 -6.67 4.49
CA LEU A 79 -22.35 -8.11 4.65
C LEU A 79 -20.88 -8.52 4.44
N TRP A 80 -20.23 -7.92 3.43
CA TRP A 80 -18.81 -8.17 3.14
C TRP A 80 -17.90 -7.77 4.30
N ARG A 81 -18.19 -6.63 4.95
CA ARG A 81 -17.49 -6.19 6.17
C ARG A 81 -17.51 -7.22 7.30
N ARG A 82 -18.56 -8.05 7.36
CA ARG A 82 -18.74 -9.08 8.41
C ARG A 82 -18.12 -10.43 8.04
N LEU A 83 -17.64 -10.61 6.80
CA LEU A 83 -17.07 -11.89 6.38
C LEU A 83 -15.73 -12.15 7.09
N PRO A 84 -15.49 -13.39 7.56
CA PRO A 84 -14.20 -13.80 8.12
C PRO A 84 -13.03 -13.59 7.14
N ARG A 85 -11.85 -13.24 7.67
CA ARG A 85 -10.64 -12.93 6.89
C ARG A 85 -10.26 -13.98 5.85
N PHE A 86 -10.38 -15.28 6.18
CA PHE A 86 -10.01 -16.36 5.25
C PHE A 86 -10.85 -16.35 3.96
N MET A 87 -12.08 -15.82 4.01
CA MET A 87 -12.95 -15.68 2.83
C MET A 87 -12.58 -14.46 1.97
N LYS A 88 -11.91 -13.46 2.55
CA LYS A 88 -11.51 -12.21 1.87
C LYS A 88 -10.10 -12.28 1.28
N HIS A 89 -9.21 -13.09 1.86
CA HIS A 89 -7.77 -13.08 1.57
C HIS A 89 -7.42 -13.39 0.10
N TRP A 90 -8.18 -14.26 -0.57
CA TRP A 90 -7.89 -14.64 -1.96
C TRP A 90 -8.04 -13.46 -2.95
N LEU A 91 -8.88 -12.47 -2.67
CA LEU A 91 -9.08 -11.31 -3.56
C LEU A 91 -7.91 -10.33 -3.60
N ASN A 92 -6.99 -10.40 -2.63
CA ASN A 92 -5.81 -9.54 -2.58
C ASN A 92 -4.66 -10.05 -3.47
N THR A 93 -4.84 -11.16 -4.19
CA THR A 93 -3.81 -11.70 -5.06
C THR A 93 -3.57 -10.75 -6.25
N PRO A 94 -2.31 -10.38 -6.59
CA PRO A 94 -2.02 -9.41 -7.65
C PRO A 94 -2.68 -9.73 -9.00
N TRP A 95 -2.81 -11.01 -9.36
CA TRP A 95 -3.52 -11.43 -10.57
C TRP A 95 -5.01 -11.08 -10.56
N ILE A 96 -5.71 -11.25 -9.43
CA ILE A 96 -7.14 -10.92 -9.32
C ILE A 96 -7.34 -9.41 -9.34
N ILE A 97 -6.44 -8.66 -8.68
CA ILE A 97 -6.44 -7.19 -8.73
C ILE A 97 -6.20 -6.71 -10.16
N ASN A 98 -5.22 -7.28 -10.87
CA ASN A 98 -4.96 -6.95 -12.26
C ASN A 98 -6.13 -7.30 -13.17
N LEU A 99 -6.80 -8.43 -12.92
CA LEU A 99 -7.98 -8.82 -13.67
C LEU A 99 -9.14 -7.85 -13.42
N ALA A 100 -9.48 -7.55 -12.17
CA ALA A 100 -10.56 -6.62 -11.82
C ALA A 100 -10.28 -5.19 -12.32
N THR A 101 -9.03 -4.74 -12.27
CA THR A 101 -8.63 -3.42 -12.76
C THR A 101 -8.61 -3.37 -14.29
N SER A 102 -8.36 -4.49 -14.98
CA SER A 102 -8.47 -4.59 -16.45
C SER A 102 -9.91 -4.51 -16.97
N PHE A 103 -10.91 -4.78 -16.11
CA PHE A 103 -12.33 -4.62 -16.43
C PHE A 103 -12.88 -3.20 -16.22
N GLY A 104 -11.99 -2.24 -15.89
CA GLY A 104 -12.35 -0.85 -15.65
C GLY A 104 -12.67 -0.61 -14.18
N VAL A 105 -11.69 -0.07 -13.45
CA VAL A 105 -11.94 0.55 -12.14
C VAL A 105 -12.86 1.75 -12.36
N SER A 106 -13.93 1.85 -11.56
CA SER A 106 -14.77 3.05 -11.55
C SER A 106 -13.87 4.26 -11.27
N ASN A 107 -13.75 5.16 -12.24
CA ASN A 107 -13.06 6.44 -12.10
C ASN A 107 -14.03 7.54 -11.64
N ASP A 108 -15.17 7.17 -11.06
CA ASP A 108 -16.11 8.14 -10.50
C ASP A 108 -15.50 8.80 -9.27
N ALA A 109 -15.13 10.07 -9.42
CA ALA A 109 -14.49 10.86 -8.39
C ALA A 109 -15.38 11.03 -7.14
N HIS A 110 -16.71 11.03 -7.28
CA HIS A 110 -17.61 11.15 -6.14
C HIS A 110 -17.60 9.87 -5.30
N GLU A 111 -17.62 8.71 -5.96
CA GLU A 111 -17.54 7.41 -5.28
C GLU A 111 -16.16 7.20 -4.64
N LEU A 112 -15.09 7.44 -5.39
CA LEU A 112 -13.71 7.31 -4.89
C LEU A 112 -13.41 8.31 -3.77
N GLY A 113 -13.99 9.52 -3.83
CA GLY A 113 -13.88 10.52 -2.77
C GLY A 113 -14.52 10.05 -1.47
N ALA A 114 -15.74 9.52 -1.52
CA ALA A 114 -16.42 8.97 -0.35
C ALA A 114 -15.64 7.79 0.25
N LEU A 115 -15.11 6.90 -0.59
CA LEU A 115 -14.25 5.80 -0.15
C LEU A 115 -12.96 6.31 0.52
N THR A 116 -12.34 7.33 -0.06
CA THR A 116 -11.14 7.96 0.51
C THR A 116 -11.41 8.50 1.91
N VAL A 117 -12.57 9.13 2.15
CA VAL A 117 -12.95 9.60 3.49
C VAL A 117 -13.01 8.43 4.49
N THR A 118 -13.57 7.28 4.11
CA THR A 118 -13.63 6.11 5.00
C THR A 118 -12.25 5.54 5.35
N LEU A 119 -11.27 5.66 4.45
CA LEU A 119 -9.88 5.29 4.74
C LEU A 119 -9.21 6.29 5.69
N LEU A 120 -9.51 7.58 5.55
CA LEU A 120 -8.99 8.64 6.42
C LEU A 120 -9.55 8.58 7.84
N GLU A 121 -10.68 7.92 8.07
CA GLU A 121 -11.21 7.62 9.41
C GLU A 121 -10.30 6.68 10.22
N GLY A 122 -9.41 5.93 9.54
CA GLY A 122 -8.38 5.10 10.17
C GLY A 122 -8.96 4.09 11.16
N GLU A 123 -8.53 4.19 12.43
CA GLU A 123 -8.96 3.33 13.55
C GLU A 123 -10.46 3.36 13.85
N GLN A 124 -11.16 4.39 13.40
CA GLN A 124 -12.61 4.52 13.57
C GLN A 124 -13.38 4.04 12.34
N GLY A 125 -12.66 3.77 11.25
CA GLY A 125 -13.21 3.42 9.95
C GLY A 125 -13.47 1.92 9.78
N PRO A 126 -14.20 1.55 8.71
CA PRO A 126 -14.51 0.16 8.39
C PRO A 126 -13.29 -0.66 7.92
N GLU A 127 -12.21 0.01 7.54
CA GLU A 127 -11.00 -0.62 6.96
C GLU A 127 -9.89 -0.87 7.99
N LEU A 128 -10.19 -0.75 9.29
CA LEU A 128 -9.22 -0.94 10.38
C LEU A 128 -8.45 -2.26 10.27
N MET A 129 -9.14 -3.36 9.96
CA MET A 129 -8.49 -4.67 9.84
C MET A 129 -7.45 -4.71 8.73
N GLU A 130 -7.71 -4.04 7.61
CA GLU A 130 -6.82 -3.94 6.46
C GLU A 130 -5.63 -2.99 6.78
N ILE A 131 -5.86 -1.94 7.58
CA ILE A 131 -4.81 -1.05 8.09
C ILE A 131 -3.90 -1.77 9.09
N GLU A 132 -4.47 -2.56 10.00
CA GLU A 132 -3.70 -3.38 10.97
C GLU A 132 -2.78 -4.38 10.27
N GLU A 133 -3.18 -4.94 9.13
CA GLU A 133 -2.33 -5.84 8.36
C GLU A 133 -1.09 -5.13 7.80
N LEU A 134 -1.28 -3.90 7.28
CA LEU A 134 -0.16 -3.05 6.86
C LEU A 134 0.74 -2.68 8.04
N ALA A 135 0.14 -2.26 9.16
CA ALA A 135 0.86 -1.89 10.36
C ALA A 135 1.67 -3.07 10.93
N GLN A 136 1.08 -4.27 10.97
CA GLN A 136 1.77 -5.47 11.41
C GLN A 136 2.97 -5.80 10.51
N PHE A 137 2.82 -5.67 9.18
CA PHE A 137 3.94 -5.87 8.27
C PHE A 137 5.05 -4.83 8.52
N VAL A 138 4.70 -3.55 8.62
CA VAL A 138 5.67 -2.46 8.81
C VAL A 138 6.35 -2.55 10.19
N GLY A 139 5.59 -2.72 11.26
CA GLY A 139 6.06 -2.68 12.65
C GLY A 139 6.67 -3.98 13.17
N ASP A 140 6.16 -5.15 12.76
CA ASP A 140 6.63 -6.43 13.32
C ASP A 140 7.65 -7.13 12.42
N GLN A 141 7.46 -7.05 11.11
CA GLN A 141 8.28 -7.76 10.13
C GLN A 141 9.39 -6.88 9.58
N LEU A 142 9.04 -5.70 9.07
CA LEU A 142 9.99 -4.83 8.38
C LEU A 142 10.86 -4.02 9.34
N LYS A 143 10.26 -3.42 10.38
CA LYS A 143 10.94 -2.62 11.41
C LYS A 143 11.88 -1.54 10.84
N PRO A 144 11.40 -0.69 9.92
CA PRO A 144 12.21 0.36 9.32
C PRO A 144 12.56 1.44 10.34
N ASP A 145 13.64 2.18 10.09
CA ASP A 145 14.00 3.37 10.86
C ASP A 145 13.12 4.57 10.46
N VAL A 146 12.62 4.60 9.22
CA VAL A 146 11.74 5.65 8.68
C VAL A 146 10.59 5.03 7.88
N VAL A 147 9.37 5.47 8.15
CA VAL A 147 8.19 5.19 7.31
C VAL A 147 7.81 6.46 6.56
N CYS A 148 7.82 6.41 5.24
CA CYS A 148 7.38 7.49 4.37
C CYS A 148 6.06 7.14 3.72
N LEU A 149 5.02 7.91 4.03
CA LEU A 149 3.77 7.92 3.27
C LEU A 149 3.95 8.84 2.08
N SER A 150 4.03 8.30 0.86
CA SER A 150 4.30 9.13 -0.33
C SER A 150 3.12 10.01 -0.75
N ASN A 151 1.95 9.79 -0.15
CA ASN A 151 0.73 10.54 -0.42
C ASN A 151 -0.08 10.77 0.86
N ALA A 152 -0.60 12.00 1.05
CA ALA A 152 -1.44 12.39 2.18
C ALA A 152 -2.75 11.57 2.29
N LEU A 153 -3.22 10.97 1.19
CA LEU A 153 -4.41 10.09 1.21
C LEU A 153 -4.18 8.79 2.00
N LEU A 154 -2.93 8.46 2.34
CA LEU A 154 -2.59 7.33 3.21
C LEU A 154 -2.56 7.72 4.70
N SER A 155 -2.81 8.99 5.06
CA SER A 155 -2.66 9.47 6.43
C SER A 155 -3.57 8.80 7.47
N GLY A 156 -4.65 8.15 7.04
CA GLY A 156 -5.52 7.35 7.92
C GLY A 156 -4.79 6.19 8.61
N THR A 157 -3.63 5.75 8.10
CA THR A 157 -2.85 4.65 8.68
C THR A 157 -1.88 5.08 9.78
N ILE A 158 -1.59 6.39 9.92
CA ILE A 158 -0.50 6.91 10.76
C ILE A 158 -0.60 6.49 12.22
N LYS A 159 -1.81 6.40 12.79
CA LYS A 159 -1.97 6.07 14.21
C LYS A 159 -1.71 4.61 14.51
N THR A 160 -1.92 3.74 13.52
CA THR A 160 -1.84 2.29 13.68
C THR A 160 -0.44 1.77 13.34
N ILE A 161 0.27 2.40 12.41
CA ILE A 161 1.68 2.12 12.06
C ILE A 161 2.61 2.68 13.15
#